data_AF-A0AAW5MS57-F1
#
_entry.id   AF-A0AAW5MS57-F1
#
_cell.length_a   1.000
_cell.length_b   1.000
_cell.length_c   1.000
_cell.angle_alpha   90.00
_cell.angle_beta   90.00
_cell.angle_gamma   90.00
#
_symmetry.space_group_name_H-M   'P 1'
#
loop_
_entity.id
_entity.type
_entity.pdbx_description
1 polymer ?
#
loop_
_entity_poly.entity_id
_entity_poly.type
_entity_poly.pdbx_seq_one_letter_code
_entity_poly.pdbx_strand_id
1 'polypeptide(L)'
;MFILFILVFAVSSSITFQFWKRLTYNTLINMPIFLVALLYQLFGDVFSFKELNESIYLYFSLFMIIGSTIEIIVVVLYRYNYNNILPNKQSMNIPASFIYFIAGGAVFILIVSLSYAQQYGIVSEAFKAKMASGFIGHALVFLMITPPFIYLAYANKNINKITFIVSIMLVFACLFFKQVKSWIMIPAVYFFVMYLYYNKVNKKKFIIHSMLVTVILLMLFFLVYYFKSKLINSDSDSWVLIGQIYQHFLFYLFSGIGAFSEYLKSNMPESSNSWYVLILPIVNTVHFFSGEPMQSAINPMSYIINYEITNSSNVFTMFGTLLMYLNNYSFLFYGIVVMFQSVLFISRKNVVACNVFWLITSFGLFSWFEYYYFHLASYEAPLYVLILSMIFSGKKNEKRMLNSHS
;
A
#
# COMPACT_ATOMS: atom_id res chain seq x y z
N MET A 1 -28.86 -5.31 0.72
CA MET A 1 -27.94 -4.22 1.16
C MET A 1 -26.96 -3.68 0.10
N PHE A 2 -26.61 -4.44 -0.94
CA PHE A 2 -25.60 -4.03 -1.93
C PHE A 2 -25.88 -2.71 -2.68
N ILE A 3 -27.12 -2.48 -3.11
CA ILE A 3 -27.53 -1.23 -3.80
C ILE A 3 -27.31 -0.01 -2.90
N LEU A 4 -27.58 -0.15 -1.59
CA LEU A 4 -27.34 0.91 -0.62
C LEU A 4 -25.85 1.25 -0.54
N PHE A 5 -24.96 0.25 -0.54
CA PHE A 5 -23.52 0.48 -0.55
C PHE A 5 -23.04 1.24 -1.80
N ILE A 6 -23.57 0.90 -2.98
CA ILE A 6 -23.28 1.64 -4.22
C ILE A 6 -23.72 3.10 -4.08
N LEU A 7 -24.94 3.34 -3.57
CA LEU A 7 -25.47 4.67 -3.37
C LEU A 7 -24.65 5.46 -2.34
N VAL A 8 -24.31 4.87 -1.20
CA VAL A 8 -23.49 5.48 -0.15
C VAL A 8 -22.11 5.85 -0.69
N PHE A 9 -21.46 4.96 -1.45
CA PHE A 9 -20.16 5.25 -2.05
C PHE A 9 -20.26 6.43 -3.03
N ALA A 10 -21.25 6.43 -3.92
CA ALA A 10 -21.45 7.50 -4.91
C ALA A 10 -21.77 8.85 -4.26
N VAL A 11 -22.72 8.88 -3.33
CA VAL A 11 -23.15 10.09 -2.62
C VAL A 11 -22.03 10.63 -1.74
N SER A 12 -21.40 9.77 -0.92
CA SER A 12 -20.32 10.20 -0.02
C SER A 12 -19.13 10.76 -0.79
N SER A 13 -18.72 10.11 -1.89
CA SER A 13 -17.64 10.59 -2.76
C SER A 13 -18.00 11.89 -3.49
N SER A 14 -19.26 12.04 -3.92
CA SER A 14 -19.72 13.26 -4.60
C SER A 14 -19.75 14.46 -3.65
N ILE A 15 -20.28 14.26 -2.43
CA ILE A 15 -20.33 15.31 -1.40
C ILE A 15 -18.91 15.70 -1.00
N THR A 16 -18.03 14.76 -0.64
CA THR A 16 -16.65 15.11 -0.27
C THR A 16 -15.93 15.81 -1.42
N PHE A 17 -16.13 15.38 -2.68
CA PHE A 17 -15.59 16.07 -3.84
C PHE A 17 -16.13 17.49 -3.99
N GLN A 18 -17.39 17.78 -3.63
CA GLN A 18 -17.91 19.15 -3.67
C GLN A 18 -17.18 20.08 -2.70
N PHE A 19 -16.86 19.59 -1.49
CA PHE A 19 -16.13 20.35 -0.47
C PHE A 19 -14.64 20.48 -0.80
N TRP A 20 -13.99 19.37 -1.15
CA TRP A 20 -12.55 19.33 -1.40
C TRP A 20 -12.15 19.66 -2.83
N LYS A 21 -13.06 19.60 -3.81
CA LYS A 21 -12.79 19.71 -5.25
C LYS A 21 -11.76 18.70 -5.78
N ARG A 22 -11.53 17.62 -5.02
CA ARG A 22 -10.51 16.58 -5.26
C ARG A 22 -10.95 15.29 -4.58
N LEU A 23 -10.38 14.17 -5.03
CA LEU A 23 -10.47 12.90 -4.29
C LEU A 23 -9.68 13.00 -2.99
N THR A 24 -10.27 12.48 -1.93
CA THR A 24 -9.75 12.49 -0.57
C THR A 24 -9.21 11.13 -0.16
N TYR A 25 -8.52 11.05 0.98
CA TYR A 25 -7.98 9.77 1.48
C TYR A 25 -9.07 8.71 1.62
N ASN A 26 -10.19 9.02 2.27
CA ASN A 26 -11.31 8.10 2.48
C ASN A 26 -11.81 7.55 1.15
N THR A 27 -12.00 8.42 0.15
CA THR A 27 -12.48 8.01 -1.18
C THR A 27 -11.46 7.11 -1.89
N LEU A 28 -10.16 7.46 -1.80
CA LEU A 28 -9.09 6.70 -2.46
C LEU A 28 -8.98 5.29 -1.90
N ILE A 29 -9.01 5.10 -0.58
CA ILE A 29 -8.86 3.77 0.03
C ILE A 29 -10.12 2.90 -0.12
N ASN A 30 -11.30 3.51 -0.15
CA ASN A 30 -12.56 2.78 -0.35
C ASN A 30 -12.81 2.38 -1.81
N MET A 31 -12.19 3.07 -2.77
CA MET A 31 -12.40 2.76 -4.19
C MET A 31 -11.95 1.33 -4.59
N PRO A 32 -10.77 0.84 -4.18
CA PRO A 32 -10.40 -0.56 -4.36
C PRO A 32 -11.35 -1.55 -3.67
N ILE A 33 -11.78 -1.24 -2.44
CA ILE A 33 -12.75 -2.08 -1.70
C ILE A 33 -14.05 -2.19 -2.48
N PHE A 34 -14.58 -1.07 -2.96
CA PHE A 34 -15.77 -0.99 -3.78
C PHE A 34 -15.65 -1.83 -5.05
N LEU A 35 -14.54 -1.70 -5.79
CA LEU A 35 -14.31 -2.43 -7.03
C LEU A 35 -14.19 -3.94 -6.79
N VAL A 36 -13.45 -4.36 -5.78
CA VAL A 36 -13.29 -5.79 -5.46
C VAL A 36 -14.61 -6.38 -4.96
N ALA A 37 -15.37 -5.66 -4.13
CA ALA A 37 -16.69 -6.09 -3.68
C ALA A 37 -17.68 -6.25 -4.84
N LEU A 38 -17.66 -5.32 -5.80
CA LEU A 38 -18.47 -5.38 -7.02
C LEU A 38 -18.08 -6.58 -7.88
N LEU A 39 -16.78 -6.80 -8.10
CA LEU A 39 -16.29 -7.95 -8.86
C LEU A 39 -16.64 -9.27 -8.19
N TYR A 40 -16.51 -9.36 -6.87
CA TYR A 40 -16.90 -10.54 -6.09
C TYR A 40 -18.40 -10.79 -6.25
N GLN A 41 -19.24 -9.77 -6.09
CA GLN A 41 -20.70 -9.93 -6.21
C GLN A 41 -21.16 -10.36 -7.61
N LEU A 42 -20.43 -9.96 -8.67
CA LEU A 42 -20.80 -10.28 -10.05
C LEU A 42 -20.22 -11.60 -10.54
N PHE A 43 -19.03 -11.98 -10.08
CA PHE A 43 -18.26 -13.09 -10.65
C PHE A 43 -17.80 -14.13 -9.63
N GLY A 44 -18.00 -13.89 -8.33
CA GLY A 44 -17.55 -14.80 -7.26
C GLY A 44 -18.06 -16.21 -7.44
N ASP A 45 -19.36 -16.36 -7.70
CA ASP A 45 -20.02 -17.67 -7.86
C ASP A 45 -19.48 -18.46 -9.05
N VAL A 46 -19.11 -17.77 -10.15
CA VAL A 46 -18.52 -18.39 -11.35
C VAL A 46 -17.19 -19.07 -11.04
N PHE A 47 -16.48 -18.59 -10.02
CA PHE A 47 -15.21 -19.15 -9.55
C PHE A 47 -15.37 -19.92 -8.23
N SER A 48 -16.58 -20.34 -7.89
CA SER A 48 -16.90 -21.15 -6.70
C SER A 48 -16.58 -20.46 -5.37
N PHE A 49 -16.53 -19.12 -5.34
CA PHE A 49 -16.43 -18.37 -4.08
C PHE A 49 -17.75 -18.40 -3.32
N LYS A 50 -17.69 -18.35 -1.99
CA LYS A 50 -18.87 -18.34 -1.13
C LYS A 50 -19.63 -17.01 -1.26
N GLU A 51 -20.95 -17.06 -1.16
CA GLU A 51 -21.78 -15.85 -1.15
C GLU A 51 -21.38 -14.87 -0.05
N LEU A 52 -21.42 -13.57 -0.33
CA LEU A 52 -21.08 -12.54 0.64
C LEU A 52 -22.21 -12.33 1.66
N ASN A 53 -21.86 -12.18 2.93
CA ASN A 53 -22.77 -11.74 3.98
C ASN A 53 -23.23 -10.31 3.70
N GLU A 54 -24.54 -10.07 3.65
CA GLU A 54 -25.09 -8.75 3.37
C GLU A 54 -24.60 -7.63 4.32
N SER A 55 -24.26 -7.98 5.56
CA SER A 55 -23.77 -7.05 6.57
C SER A 55 -22.43 -6.43 6.17
N ILE A 56 -21.65 -7.05 5.28
CA ILE A 56 -20.38 -6.48 4.81
C ILE A 56 -20.59 -5.11 4.16
N TYR A 57 -21.69 -4.97 3.40
CA TYR A 57 -22.07 -3.73 2.73
C TYR A 57 -22.49 -2.66 3.71
N LEU A 58 -23.13 -3.05 4.82
CA LEU A 58 -23.46 -2.13 5.91
C LEU A 58 -22.19 -1.57 6.54
N TYR A 59 -21.23 -2.42 6.92
CA TYR A 59 -19.98 -1.96 7.53
C TYR A 59 -19.15 -1.09 6.60
N PHE A 60 -18.98 -1.48 5.33
CA PHE A 60 -18.31 -0.64 4.34
C PHE A 60 -19.00 0.73 4.18
N SER A 61 -20.33 0.74 4.17
CA SER A 61 -21.10 1.99 4.12
C SER A 61 -20.86 2.86 5.35
N LEU A 62 -20.86 2.29 6.55
CA LEU A 62 -20.62 3.01 7.80
C LEU A 62 -19.22 3.62 7.85
N PHE A 63 -18.18 2.84 7.52
CA PHE A 63 -16.80 3.37 7.43
C PHE A 63 -16.71 4.52 6.41
N MET A 64 -17.32 4.37 5.23
CA MET A 64 -17.34 5.42 4.21
C MET A 64 -18.02 6.71 4.73
N ILE A 65 -19.18 6.59 5.37
CA ILE A 65 -19.94 7.73 5.93
C ILE A 65 -19.15 8.44 7.02
N ILE A 66 -18.57 7.69 7.97
CA ILE A 66 -17.77 8.25 9.06
C ILE A 66 -16.56 8.99 8.50
N GLY A 67 -15.82 8.37 7.59
CA GLY A 67 -14.66 8.99 6.95
C GLY A 67 -15.05 10.28 6.21
N SER A 68 -16.12 10.25 5.42
CA SER A 68 -16.59 11.42 4.68
C SER A 68 -17.06 12.54 5.61
N THR A 69 -17.73 12.21 6.72
CA THR A 69 -18.18 13.19 7.72
C THR A 69 -16.98 13.91 8.33
N ILE A 70 -15.93 13.17 8.70
CA ILE A 70 -14.71 13.73 9.28
C ILE A 70 -13.97 14.60 8.27
N GLU A 71 -13.86 14.14 7.02
CA GLU A 71 -13.25 14.94 5.94
C GLU A 71 -13.98 16.27 5.72
N ILE A 72 -15.32 16.28 5.79
CA ILE A 72 -16.13 17.50 5.68
C ILE A 72 -15.91 18.41 6.89
N ILE A 73 -15.90 17.86 8.12
CA ILE A 73 -15.64 18.63 9.34
C ILE A 73 -14.25 19.29 9.25
N VAL A 74 -13.21 18.53 8.90
CA VAL A 74 -11.84 19.03 8.83
C VAL A 74 -11.71 20.14 7.77
N VAL A 75 -12.23 19.97 6.56
CA VAL A 75 -12.12 21.02 5.53
C VAL A 75 -12.92 22.28 5.87
N VAL A 76 -14.04 22.15 6.59
CA VAL A 76 -14.82 23.29 7.06
C VAL A 76 -14.08 24.03 8.17
N LEU A 77 -13.55 23.32 9.17
CA LEU A 77 -12.78 23.91 10.27
C LEU A 77 -11.51 24.61 9.78
N TYR A 78 -10.83 24.04 8.78
CA TYR A 78 -9.59 24.57 8.21
C TYR A 78 -9.79 25.26 6.85
N ARG A 79 -11.01 25.73 6.55
CA ARG A 79 -11.39 26.31 5.24
C ARG A 79 -10.49 27.48 4.82
N TYR A 80 -10.08 28.31 5.78
CA TYR A 80 -9.15 29.42 5.55
C TYR A 80 -7.81 28.91 4.99
N ASN A 81 -7.17 27.96 5.69
CA ASN A 81 -5.91 27.35 5.25
C ASN A 81 -6.06 26.62 3.91
N TYR A 82 -7.22 26.00 3.68
CA TYR A 82 -7.52 25.29 2.44
C TYR A 82 -7.54 26.24 1.23
N ASN A 83 -8.35 27.31 1.30
CA ASN A 83 -8.64 28.21 0.19
C ASN A 83 -7.57 29.28 -0.05
N ASN A 84 -6.99 29.86 1.02
CA ASN A 84 -6.25 31.12 0.90
C ASN A 84 -4.74 30.98 0.77
N ILE A 85 -4.17 29.81 1.06
CA ILE A 85 -2.72 29.61 0.88
C ILE A 85 -2.48 29.03 -0.52
N LEU A 86 -1.74 29.70 -1.40
CA LEU A 86 -1.41 29.14 -2.72
C LEU A 86 -0.44 27.95 -2.55
N PRO A 87 -0.60 26.83 -3.28
CA PRO A 87 0.33 25.72 -3.19
C PRO A 87 1.69 26.13 -3.74
N ASN A 88 2.66 26.33 -2.84
CA ASN A 88 4.05 26.52 -3.22
C ASN A 88 4.66 25.14 -3.52
N LYS A 89 4.81 24.79 -4.81
CA LYS A 89 5.56 23.58 -5.19
C LYS A 89 7.04 23.83 -4.91
N GLN A 90 7.48 23.66 -3.66
CA GLN A 90 8.90 23.65 -3.34
C GLN A 90 9.57 22.51 -4.12
N SER A 91 10.56 22.82 -4.95
CA SER A 91 11.34 21.78 -5.61
C SER A 91 12.26 21.12 -4.59
N MET A 92 12.08 19.82 -4.33
CA MET A 92 13.12 19.04 -3.65
C MET A 92 14.31 18.87 -4.58
N ASN A 93 15.52 19.15 -4.08
CA ASN A 93 16.74 18.99 -4.85
C ASN A 93 17.52 17.75 -4.38
N ILE A 94 17.36 16.64 -5.10
CA ILE A 94 17.99 15.36 -4.76
C ILE A 94 19.38 15.29 -5.41
N PRO A 95 20.48 15.25 -4.64
CA PRO A 95 21.83 15.23 -5.21
C PRO A 95 22.15 13.88 -5.86
N ALA A 96 23.01 13.89 -6.89
CA ALA A 96 23.45 12.67 -7.56
C ALA A 96 24.14 11.68 -6.60
N SER A 97 24.89 12.20 -5.61
CA SER A 97 25.56 11.39 -4.58
C SER A 97 24.57 10.51 -3.79
N PHE A 98 23.37 11.00 -3.52
CA PHE A 98 22.32 10.21 -2.87
C PHE A 98 21.85 9.05 -3.76
N ILE A 99 21.78 9.26 -5.07
CA ILE A 99 21.38 8.20 -6.02
C ILE A 99 22.47 7.13 -6.13
N TYR A 100 23.74 7.53 -6.16
CA TYR A 100 24.85 6.58 -6.13
C TYR A 100 24.91 5.79 -4.82
N PHE A 101 24.60 6.44 -3.69
CA PHE A 101 24.45 5.75 -2.40
C PHE A 101 23.33 4.69 -2.45
N ILE A 102 22.16 5.03 -3.00
CA ILE A 102 21.06 4.07 -3.17
C ILE A 102 21.48 2.91 -4.08
N ALA A 103 22.10 3.20 -5.23
CA ALA A 103 22.53 2.17 -6.17
C ALA A 103 23.58 1.23 -5.55
N GLY A 104 24.57 1.79 -4.84
CA GLY A 104 25.57 1.00 -4.11
C GLY A 104 24.96 0.13 -3.01
N GLY A 105 24.03 0.68 -2.24
CA GLY A 105 23.28 -0.06 -1.21
C GLY A 105 22.43 -1.19 -1.80
N ALA A 106 21.77 -0.95 -2.95
CA ALA A 106 21.00 -1.98 -3.65
C ALA A 106 21.91 -3.10 -4.17
N VAL A 107 23.07 -2.79 -4.75
CA VAL A 107 24.06 -3.80 -5.17
C VAL A 107 24.53 -4.63 -3.97
N PHE A 108 24.84 -3.98 -2.84
CA PHE A 108 25.23 -4.69 -1.61
C PHE A 108 24.13 -5.65 -1.15
N ILE A 109 22.86 -5.20 -1.11
CA ILE A 109 21.72 -6.05 -0.74
C ILE A 109 21.58 -7.24 -1.69
N LEU A 110 21.75 -7.04 -3.00
CA LEU A 110 21.69 -8.13 -3.98
C LEU A 110 22.80 -9.16 -3.76
N ILE A 111 24.03 -8.73 -3.46
CA ILE A 111 25.14 -9.64 -3.13
C ILE A 111 24.82 -10.47 -1.88
N VAL A 112 24.32 -9.83 -0.82
CA VAL A 112 23.91 -10.54 0.40
C VAL A 112 22.74 -11.50 0.13
N SER A 113 21.78 -11.07 -0.69
CA SER A 113 20.65 -11.90 -1.10
C SER A 113 21.11 -13.15 -1.86
N LEU A 114 22.11 -13.02 -2.74
CA LEU A 114 22.68 -14.16 -3.46
C LEU A 114 23.39 -15.12 -2.49
N SER A 115 24.12 -14.61 -1.50
CA SER A 115 24.74 -15.43 -0.46
C SER A 115 23.69 -16.21 0.36
N TYR A 116 22.60 -15.55 0.76
CA TYR A 116 21.48 -16.23 1.42
C TYR A 116 20.79 -17.25 0.52
N ALA A 117 20.63 -16.94 -0.78
CA ALA A 117 20.03 -17.87 -1.73
C ALA A 117 20.90 -19.12 -1.92
N GLN A 118 22.23 -18.99 -1.91
CA GLN A 118 23.15 -20.14 -1.94
C GLN A 118 23.07 -20.98 -0.67
N GLN A 119 22.94 -20.34 0.49
CA GLN A 119 22.91 -21.05 1.78
C GLN A 119 21.56 -21.75 2.05
N TYR A 120 20.45 -21.09 1.76
CA TYR A 120 19.11 -21.55 2.18
C TYR A 120 18.20 -21.94 1.01
N GLY A 121 18.58 -21.67 -0.23
CA GLY A 121 17.70 -21.77 -1.40
C GLY A 121 16.75 -20.58 -1.51
N ILE A 122 16.65 -20.00 -2.70
CA ILE A 122 15.91 -18.74 -2.94
C ILE A 122 14.42 -18.80 -2.56
N VAL A 123 13.79 -19.98 -2.59
CA VAL A 123 12.34 -20.16 -2.35
C VAL A 123 12.01 -20.51 -0.89
N SER A 124 13.02 -20.77 -0.06
CA SER A 124 12.81 -21.29 1.30
C SER A 124 12.26 -20.24 2.27
N GLU A 125 11.56 -20.71 3.30
CA GLU A 125 11.10 -19.83 4.39
C GLU A 125 12.28 -19.22 5.16
N ALA A 126 13.40 -19.95 5.30
CA ALA A 126 14.62 -19.43 5.91
C ALA A 126 15.20 -18.23 5.14
N PHE A 127 15.25 -18.31 3.80
CA PHE A 127 15.67 -17.20 2.95
C PHE A 127 14.74 -15.98 3.14
N LYS A 128 13.42 -16.19 3.09
CA LYS A 128 12.44 -15.11 3.27
C LYS A 128 12.54 -14.45 4.64
N ALA A 129 12.77 -15.23 5.69
CA ALA A 129 12.95 -14.76 7.05
C ALA A 129 14.22 -13.91 7.18
N LYS A 130 15.35 -14.37 6.64
CA LYS A 130 16.60 -13.60 6.62
C LYS A 130 16.44 -12.27 5.87
N MET A 131 15.79 -12.29 4.70
CA MET A 131 15.46 -11.09 3.94
C MET A 131 14.46 -10.16 4.66
N ALA A 132 13.71 -10.64 5.65
CA ALA A 132 12.76 -9.84 6.43
C ALA A 132 13.33 -9.29 7.75
N SER A 133 14.56 -9.67 8.11
CA SER A 133 15.10 -9.47 9.46
C SER A 133 16.39 -8.66 9.46
N GLY A 134 16.68 -8.06 10.62
CA GLY A 134 17.91 -7.32 10.85
C GLY A 134 18.14 -6.19 9.85
N PHE A 135 19.42 -5.88 9.61
CA PHE A 135 19.82 -4.76 8.76
C PHE A 135 19.25 -4.83 7.34
N ILE A 136 19.20 -6.03 6.73
CA ILE A 136 18.68 -6.21 5.38
C ILE A 136 17.18 -5.86 5.32
N GLY A 137 16.39 -6.30 6.30
CA GLY A 137 14.98 -5.94 6.39
C GLY A 137 14.76 -4.43 6.40
N HIS A 138 15.44 -3.71 7.30
CA HIS A 138 15.35 -2.24 7.39
C HIS A 138 15.87 -1.54 6.13
N ALA A 139 16.96 -2.03 5.53
CA ALA A 139 17.50 -1.46 4.30
C ALA A 139 16.53 -1.62 3.12
N LEU A 140 15.78 -2.73 3.05
CA LEU A 140 14.72 -2.91 2.06
C LEU A 140 13.55 -1.93 2.29
N VAL A 141 13.18 -1.65 3.56
CA VAL A 141 12.15 -0.63 3.88
C VAL A 141 12.62 0.75 3.42
N PHE A 142 13.90 1.06 3.63
CA PHE A 142 14.50 2.28 3.11
C PHE A 142 14.44 2.30 1.57
N LEU A 143 14.83 1.24 0.88
CA LEU A 143 14.76 1.19 -0.60
C LEU A 143 13.33 1.38 -1.12
N MET A 144 12.31 0.86 -0.43
CA MET A 144 10.90 1.01 -0.80
C MET A 144 10.49 2.48 -0.99
N ILE A 145 11.04 3.41 -0.22
CA ILE A 145 10.63 4.82 -0.31
C ILE A 145 11.40 5.63 -1.36
N THR A 146 12.50 5.09 -1.91
CA THR A 146 13.43 5.82 -2.77
C THR A 146 12.98 6.11 -4.21
N PRO A 147 12.05 5.37 -4.86
CA PRO A 147 11.75 5.59 -6.27
C PRO A 147 11.33 7.02 -6.65
N PRO A 148 10.45 7.73 -5.89
CA PRO A 148 10.17 9.15 -6.16
C PRO A 148 11.40 10.06 -6.10
N PHE A 149 12.33 9.80 -5.16
CA PHE A 149 13.54 10.59 -5.00
C PHE A 149 14.52 10.37 -6.17
N ILE A 150 14.64 9.13 -6.65
CA ILE A 150 15.40 8.79 -7.86
C ILE A 150 14.82 9.53 -9.08
N TYR A 151 13.50 9.52 -9.22
CA TYR A 151 12.81 10.28 -10.28
C TYR A 151 13.05 11.78 -10.19
N LEU A 152 12.98 12.36 -8.99
CA LEU A 152 13.23 13.78 -8.80
C LEU A 152 14.68 14.17 -9.13
N ALA A 153 15.67 13.34 -8.79
CA ALA A 153 17.05 13.56 -9.22
C ALA A 153 17.18 13.61 -10.75
N TYR A 154 16.48 12.71 -11.45
CA TYR A 154 16.42 12.69 -12.91
C TYR A 154 15.72 13.92 -13.48
N ALA A 155 14.54 14.26 -12.97
CA ALA A 155 13.77 15.43 -13.40
C ALA A 155 14.54 16.75 -13.18
N ASN A 156 15.32 16.84 -12.10
CA ASN A 156 16.20 17.97 -11.81
C ASN A 156 17.48 18.01 -12.67
N LYS A 157 17.68 17.02 -13.55
CA LYS A 157 18.87 16.81 -14.38
C LYS A 157 20.16 16.61 -13.57
N ASN A 158 20.05 16.07 -12.35
CA ASN A 158 21.20 15.72 -11.52
C ASN A 158 21.79 14.35 -11.88
N ILE A 159 21.00 13.49 -12.53
CA ILE A 159 21.44 12.20 -13.08
C ILE A 159 20.96 12.05 -14.53
N ASN A 160 21.63 11.21 -15.32
CA ASN A 160 21.22 10.91 -16.69
C ASN A 160 20.14 9.82 -16.74
N LYS A 161 19.56 9.59 -17.94
CA LYS A 161 18.49 8.59 -18.16
C LYS A 161 18.94 7.16 -17.84
N ILE A 162 20.19 6.81 -18.14
CA ILE A 162 20.73 5.46 -17.90
C ILE A 162 20.83 5.21 -16.39
N THR A 163 21.42 6.13 -15.63
CA THR A 163 21.51 6.06 -14.17
C THR A 163 20.14 5.97 -13.53
N PHE A 164 19.16 6.74 -14.03
CA PHE A 164 17.77 6.65 -13.57
C PHE A 164 17.20 5.23 -13.76
N ILE A 165 17.28 4.68 -14.97
CA ILE A 165 16.74 3.35 -15.28
C ILE A 165 17.44 2.26 -14.45
N VAL A 166 18.77 2.27 -14.41
CA VAL A 166 19.56 1.29 -13.65
C VAL A 166 19.24 1.35 -12.17
N SER A 167 19.13 2.54 -11.57
CA SER A 167 18.82 2.68 -10.14
C SER A 167 17.42 2.16 -9.80
N ILE A 168 16.42 2.47 -10.64
CA ILE A 168 15.06 1.94 -10.47
C ILE A 168 15.05 0.42 -10.60
N MET A 169 15.73 -0.14 -11.62
CA MET A 169 15.82 -1.59 -11.79
C MET A 169 16.49 -2.28 -10.60
N LEU A 170 17.57 -1.73 -10.06
CA LEU A 170 18.25 -2.27 -8.88
C LEU A 170 17.35 -2.27 -7.65
N VAL A 171 16.65 -1.16 -7.39
CA VAL A 171 15.71 -1.06 -6.27
C VAL A 171 14.60 -2.11 -6.38
N PHE A 172 13.93 -2.18 -7.53
CA PHE A 172 12.85 -3.16 -7.71
C PHE A 172 13.34 -4.60 -7.76
N ALA A 173 14.58 -4.86 -8.21
CA ALA A 173 15.19 -6.18 -8.09
C ALA A 173 15.34 -6.58 -6.61
N CYS A 174 15.89 -5.72 -5.74
CA CYS A 174 16.01 -5.98 -4.31
C CYS A 174 14.66 -6.31 -3.67
N LEU A 175 13.64 -5.49 -3.98
CA LEU A 175 12.28 -5.67 -3.47
C LEU A 175 11.62 -6.95 -4.00
N PHE A 176 11.94 -7.36 -5.24
CA PHE A 176 11.48 -8.62 -5.81
C PHE A 176 12.08 -9.83 -5.10
N PHE A 177 13.37 -9.80 -4.78
CA PHE A 177 14.03 -10.88 -4.03
C PHE A 177 13.46 -11.07 -2.62
N LYS A 178 12.75 -10.08 -2.04
CA LYS A 178 12.02 -10.27 -0.77
C LYS A 178 10.87 -11.26 -0.86
N GLN A 179 10.34 -11.52 -2.07
CA GLN A 179 9.22 -12.43 -2.37
C GLN A 179 7.91 -12.10 -1.66
N VAL A 180 7.70 -10.82 -1.30
CA VAL A 180 6.45 -10.34 -0.71
C VAL A 180 5.85 -9.29 -1.65
N LYS A 181 4.63 -9.55 -2.14
CA LYS A 181 3.98 -8.77 -3.20
C LYS A 181 3.87 -7.28 -2.86
N SER A 182 3.46 -6.97 -1.63
CA SER A 182 3.26 -5.60 -1.15
C SER A 182 4.53 -4.76 -1.22
N TRP A 183 5.71 -5.36 -1.10
CA TRP A 183 7.00 -4.68 -1.18
C TRP A 183 7.36 -4.19 -2.57
N ILE A 184 6.66 -4.65 -3.61
CA ILE A 184 6.78 -4.12 -4.98
C ILE A 184 5.58 -3.20 -5.28
N MET A 185 4.38 -3.62 -4.88
CA MET A 185 3.15 -2.94 -5.22
C MET A 185 3.05 -1.56 -4.57
N ILE A 186 3.33 -1.46 -3.26
CA ILE A 186 3.28 -0.20 -2.51
C ILE A 186 4.26 0.84 -3.07
N PRO A 187 5.56 0.55 -3.27
CA PRO A 187 6.48 1.54 -3.83
C PRO A 187 6.20 1.88 -5.29
N ALA A 188 5.67 0.95 -6.09
CA ALA A 188 5.23 1.27 -7.46
C ALA A 188 4.05 2.25 -7.47
N VAL A 189 3.05 2.03 -6.60
CA VAL A 189 1.92 2.96 -6.43
C VAL A 189 2.39 4.29 -5.89
N TYR A 190 3.25 4.30 -4.86
CA TYR A 190 3.83 5.51 -4.30
C TYR A 190 4.61 6.32 -5.34
N PHE A 191 5.43 5.63 -6.14
CA PHE A 191 6.13 6.25 -7.26
C PHE A 191 5.17 6.87 -8.27
N PHE A 192 4.13 6.13 -8.65
CA PHE A 192 3.13 6.59 -9.60
C PHE A 192 2.38 7.83 -9.11
N VAL A 193 1.86 7.83 -7.88
CA VAL A 193 1.12 8.99 -7.35
C VAL A 193 2.03 10.22 -7.17
N MET A 194 3.29 10.02 -6.78
CA MET A 194 4.26 11.11 -6.70
C MET A 194 4.64 11.64 -8.08
N TYR A 195 4.77 10.77 -9.08
CA TYR A 195 4.96 11.17 -10.48
C TYR A 195 3.79 12.05 -10.96
N LEU A 196 2.55 11.68 -10.65
CA LEU A 196 1.36 12.50 -10.98
C LEU A 196 1.33 13.83 -10.20
N TYR A 197 1.85 13.86 -8.97
CA TYR A 197 1.91 15.09 -8.19
C TYR A 197 2.90 16.12 -8.78
N TYR A 198 4.09 15.65 -9.17
CA TYR A 198 5.11 16.52 -9.75
C TYR A 198 4.79 16.95 -11.19
N ASN A 199 4.22 16.05 -11.98
CA ASN A 199 3.93 16.31 -13.39
C ASN A 199 2.49 16.73 -13.62
N LYS A 200 2.27 17.70 -14.52
CA LYS A 200 0.92 17.98 -15.04
C LYS A 200 0.55 16.91 -16.06
N VAL A 201 0.04 15.78 -15.59
CA VAL A 201 -0.39 14.67 -16.44
C VAL A 201 -1.84 14.88 -16.87
N ASN A 202 -2.09 14.90 -18.18
CA ASN A 202 -3.45 14.99 -18.71
C ASN A 202 -4.20 13.65 -18.55
N LYS A 203 -5.54 13.67 -18.70
CA LYS A 203 -6.40 12.50 -18.52
C LYS A 203 -5.97 11.29 -19.36
N LYS A 204 -5.62 11.50 -20.64
CA LYS A 204 -5.19 10.43 -21.55
C LYS A 204 -3.89 9.76 -21.07
N LYS A 205 -2.88 10.57 -20.74
CA LYS A 205 -1.61 10.06 -20.19
C LYS A 205 -1.86 9.33 -18.87
N PHE A 206 -2.69 9.88 -17.98
CA PHE A 206 -3.02 9.22 -16.72
C PHE A 206 -3.56 7.80 -16.92
N ILE A 207 -4.51 7.62 -17.84
CA ILE A 207 -5.09 6.30 -18.16
C ILE A 207 -4.00 5.35 -18.67
N ILE A 208 -3.18 5.79 -19.63
CA ILE A 208 -2.11 4.98 -20.22
C ILE A 208 -1.09 4.53 -19.14
N HIS A 209 -0.61 5.46 -18.31
CA HIS A 209 0.37 5.11 -17.27
C HIS A 209 -0.25 4.19 -16.20
N SER A 210 -1.53 4.41 -15.85
CA SER A 210 -2.24 3.53 -14.90
C SER A 210 -2.38 2.11 -15.45
N MET A 211 -2.75 1.98 -16.73
CA MET A 211 -2.81 0.67 -17.41
C MET A 211 -1.43 0.00 -17.44
N LEU A 212 -0.38 0.75 -17.78
CA LEU A 212 0.99 0.22 -17.84
C LEU A 212 1.46 -0.26 -16.45
N VAL A 213 1.25 0.52 -15.39
CA VAL A 213 1.57 0.10 -14.02
C VAL A 213 0.79 -1.16 -13.64
N THR A 214 -0.50 -1.22 -13.98
CA THR A 214 -1.35 -2.39 -13.69
C THR A 214 -0.84 -3.64 -14.40
N VAL A 215 -0.52 -3.54 -15.69
CA VAL A 215 0.03 -4.67 -16.48
C VAL A 215 1.38 -5.11 -15.91
N ILE A 216 2.26 -4.18 -15.56
CA ILE A 216 3.56 -4.52 -14.96
C ILE A 216 3.38 -5.25 -13.62
N LEU A 217 2.50 -4.76 -12.75
CA LEU A 217 2.25 -5.41 -11.46
C LEU A 217 1.64 -6.79 -11.63
N LEU A 218 0.73 -6.97 -12.60
CA LEU A 218 0.16 -8.26 -12.94
C LEU A 218 1.24 -9.22 -13.47
N MET A 219 2.08 -8.77 -14.40
CA MET A 219 3.19 -9.56 -14.92
C MET A 219 4.17 -9.97 -13.82
N LEU A 220 4.51 -9.05 -12.90
CA LEU A 220 5.38 -9.35 -11.78
C LEU A 220 4.76 -10.37 -10.82
N PHE A 221 3.45 -10.28 -10.56
CA PHE A 221 2.75 -11.29 -9.76
C PHE A 221 2.89 -12.68 -10.39
N PHE A 222 2.55 -12.80 -11.68
CA PHE A 222 2.63 -14.07 -12.39
C PHE A 222 4.07 -14.58 -12.45
N LEU A 223 5.04 -13.70 -12.71
CA LEU A 223 6.46 -14.05 -12.79
C LEU A 223 6.99 -14.61 -11.46
N VAL A 224 6.65 -14.00 -10.32
CA VAL A 224 7.07 -14.48 -8.99
C VAL A 224 6.60 -15.92 -8.77
N TYR A 225 5.31 -16.19 -9.00
CA TYR A 225 4.75 -17.52 -8.75
C TYR A 225 5.18 -18.56 -9.78
N TYR A 226 5.30 -18.16 -11.04
CA TYR A 226 5.78 -19.02 -12.10
C TYR A 226 7.22 -19.48 -11.82
N PHE A 227 8.11 -18.52 -11.51
CA PHE A 227 9.49 -18.80 -11.16
C PHE A 227 9.59 -19.67 -9.90
N LYS A 228 8.83 -19.33 -8.85
CA LYS A 228 8.78 -20.11 -7.60
C LYS A 228 8.40 -21.56 -7.86
N SER A 229 7.38 -21.79 -8.67
CA SER A 229 6.85 -23.13 -8.91
C SER A 229 7.76 -23.95 -9.81
N LYS A 230 8.35 -23.34 -10.85
CA LYS A 230 9.33 -24.00 -11.73
C LYS A 230 10.64 -24.35 -11.03
N LEU A 231 11.06 -23.58 -10.03
CA LEU A 231 12.21 -23.95 -9.20
C LEU A 231 11.94 -25.14 -8.29
N ILE A 232 10.71 -25.29 -7.80
CA ILE A 232 10.33 -26.42 -6.94
C ILE A 232 10.06 -27.67 -7.78
N ASN A 233 9.41 -27.51 -8.94
CA ASN A 233 9.02 -28.59 -9.83
C ASN A 233 9.29 -28.19 -11.28
N SER A 234 10.47 -28.55 -11.79
CA SER A 234 10.93 -28.16 -13.14
C SER A 234 10.01 -28.68 -14.24
N ASP A 235 9.40 -29.83 -14.01
CA ASP A 235 8.72 -30.63 -15.03
C ASP A 235 7.21 -30.33 -15.12
N SER A 236 6.70 -29.40 -14.29
CA SER A 236 5.28 -29.04 -14.28
C SER A 236 4.83 -28.47 -15.63
N ASP A 237 3.68 -28.89 -16.16
CA ASP A 237 3.10 -28.28 -17.35
C ASP A 237 2.85 -26.78 -17.13
N SER A 238 3.40 -25.95 -18.02
CA SER A 238 3.30 -24.50 -17.97
C SER A 238 1.85 -24.00 -18.03
N TRP A 239 0.97 -24.65 -18.80
CA TRP A 239 -0.43 -24.22 -18.92
C TRP A 239 -1.22 -24.49 -17.65
N VAL A 240 -1.06 -25.68 -17.07
CA VAL A 240 -1.66 -26.04 -15.78
C VAL A 240 -1.17 -25.10 -14.69
N LEU A 241 0.13 -24.80 -14.69
CA LEU A 241 0.73 -23.87 -13.72
C LEU A 241 0.15 -22.46 -13.84
N ILE A 242 -0.01 -21.92 -15.06
CA ILE A 242 -0.64 -20.61 -15.27
C ILE A 242 -2.08 -20.60 -14.74
N GLY A 243 -2.84 -21.69 -14.97
CA GLY A 243 -4.18 -21.86 -14.42
C GLY A 243 -4.21 -21.82 -12.88
N GLN A 244 -3.29 -22.52 -12.22
CA GLN A 244 -3.14 -22.51 -10.77
C GLN A 244 -2.76 -21.12 -10.23
N ILE A 245 -1.83 -20.43 -10.91
CA ILE A 245 -1.43 -19.06 -10.53
C ILE A 245 -2.60 -18.10 -10.69
N TYR A 246 -3.43 -18.27 -11.71
CA TYR A 246 -4.63 -17.47 -11.92
C TYR A 246 -5.67 -17.71 -10.82
N GLN A 247 -5.96 -18.96 -10.46
CA GLN A 247 -6.83 -19.29 -9.32
C GLN A 247 -6.28 -18.70 -8.01
N HIS A 248 -4.96 -18.78 -7.81
CA HIS A 248 -4.29 -18.19 -6.66
C HIS A 248 -4.38 -16.65 -6.66
N PHE A 249 -4.29 -16.01 -7.84
CA PHE A 249 -4.51 -14.58 -7.99
C PHE A 249 -5.93 -14.19 -7.57
N LEU A 250 -6.95 -14.89 -8.08
CA LEU A 250 -8.35 -14.64 -7.72
C LEU A 250 -8.59 -14.86 -6.22
N PHE A 251 -8.04 -15.93 -5.64
CA PHE A 251 -8.12 -16.18 -4.21
C PHE A 251 -7.58 -15.00 -3.40
N TYR A 252 -6.40 -14.48 -3.75
CA TYR A 252 -5.84 -13.29 -3.11
C TYR A 252 -6.65 -12.03 -3.38
N LEU A 253 -7.20 -11.86 -4.58
CA LEU A 253 -8.03 -10.70 -4.92
C LEU A 253 -9.30 -10.64 -4.07
N PHE A 254 -9.85 -11.80 -3.72
CA PHE A 254 -11.11 -11.89 -2.98
C PHE A 254 -10.95 -12.21 -1.50
N SER A 255 -9.73 -12.49 -1.04
CA SER A 255 -9.50 -12.97 0.32
C SER A 255 -9.92 -12.00 1.40
N GLY A 256 -9.54 -10.73 1.29
CA GLY A 256 -9.84 -9.73 2.32
C GLY A 256 -11.34 -9.53 2.54
N ILE A 257 -12.11 -9.47 1.45
CA ILE A 257 -13.57 -9.29 1.48
C ILE A 257 -14.27 -10.60 1.86
N GLY A 258 -13.87 -11.73 1.26
CA GLY A 258 -14.45 -13.04 1.54
C GLY A 258 -14.25 -13.48 2.99
N ALA A 259 -13.04 -13.33 3.54
CA ALA A 259 -12.76 -13.68 4.92
C ALA A 259 -13.51 -12.78 5.90
N PHE A 260 -13.62 -11.47 5.60
CA PHE A 260 -14.42 -10.57 6.41
C PHE A 260 -15.92 -10.94 6.37
N SER A 261 -16.44 -11.33 5.21
CA SER A 261 -17.80 -11.84 5.09
C SER A 261 -18.05 -13.08 5.96
N GLU A 262 -17.14 -14.06 5.92
CA GLU A 262 -17.27 -15.27 6.74
C GLU A 262 -17.13 -14.98 8.25
N TYR A 263 -16.28 -14.01 8.63
CA TYR A 263 -16.20 -13.51 10.00
C TYR A 263 -17.52 -12.89 10.49
N LEU A 264 -18.24 -12.18 9.61
CA LEU A 264 -19.56 -11.65 9.94
C LEU A 264 -20.59 -12.79 10.07
N LYS A 265 -20.50 -13.84 9.24
CA LYS A 265 -21.38 -15.03 9.35
C LYS A 265 -21.15 -15.83 10.61
N SER A 266 -19.92 -15.86 11.13
CA SER A 266 -19.59 -16.54 12.39
C SER A 266 -20.01 -15.74 13.64
N ASN A 267 -20.84 -14.69 13.48
CA ASN A 267 -21.30 -13.79 14.53
C ASN A 267 -20.16 -13.03 15.23
N MET A 268 -19.13 -12.66 14.48
CA MET A 268 -18.02 -11.83 14.97
C MET A 268 -17.42 -12.34 16.28
N PRO A 269 -16.88 -13.58 16.31
CA PRO A 269 -16.26 -14.11 17.51
C PRO A 269 -15.21 -13.10 18.01
N GLU A 270 -15.29 -12.78 19.30
CA GLU A 270 -14.49 -11.71 19.89
C GLU A 270 -13.01 -12.11 19.98
N SER A 271 -12.12 -11.21 19.56
CA SER A 271 -10.73 -11.16 20.04
C SER A 271 -10.50 -9.91 20.89
N SER A 272 -11.49 -9.57 21.74
CA SER A 272 -11.72 -8.25 22.35
C SER A 272 -10.63 -7.74 23.31
N ASN A 273 -9.52 -8.45 23.49
CA ASN A 273 -8.38 -8.04 24.34
C ASN A 273 -7.05 -7.80 23.58
N SER A 274 -7.04 -7.86 22.25
CA SER A 274 -5.80 -7.77 21.46
C SER A 274 -5.66 -6.48 20.64
N TRP A 275 -6.22 -5.36 21.13
CA TRP A 275 -6.16 -4.06 20.44
C TRP A 275 -4.72 -3.61 20.12
N TYR A 276 -3.76 -4.01 20.96
CA TYR A 276 -2.35 -3.69 20.83
C TYR A 276 -1.74 -4.21 19.51
N VAL A 277 -2.36 -5.21 18.87
CA VAL A 277 -1.97 -5.72 17.54
C VAL A 277 -2.05 -4.64 16.47
N LEU A 278 -2.96 -3.67 16.59
CA LEU A 278 -3.08 -2.58 15.61
C LEU A 278 -1.91 -1.59 15.65
N ILE A 279 -1.13 -1.59 16.74
CA ILE A 279 0.07 -0.76 16.96
C ILE A 279 1.30 -1.62 17.28
N LEU A 280 1.31 -2.86 16.78
CA LEU A 280 2.31 -3.87 17.10
C LEU A 280 3.77 -3.41 16.99
N PRO A 281 4.18 -2.57 16.03
CA PRO A 281 5.57 -2.12 15.95
C PRO A 281 6.03 -1.32 17.18
N ILE A 282 5.13 -0.55 17.78
CA ILE A 282 5.40 0.18 19.02
C ILE A 282 5.51 -0.82 20.18
N VAL A 283 4.56 -1.76 20.26
CA VAL A 283 4.53 -2.81 21.29
C VAL A 283 5.79 -3.68 21.25
N ASN A 284 6.19 -4.15 20.06
CA ASN A 284 7.38 -4.97 19.88
C ASN A 284 8.67 -4.21 20.18
N THR A 285 8.68 -2.88 19.99
CA THR A 285 9.80 -2.03 20.43
C THR A 285 9.92 -2.03 21.95
N VAL A 286 8.78 -1.88 22.66
CA VAL A 286 8.75 -1.98 24.13
C VAL A 286 9.18 -3.36 24.59
N HIS A 287 8.64 -4.43 23.99
CA HIS A 287 9.00 -5.82 24.32
C HIS A 287 10.49 -6.09 24.12
N PHE A 288 11.08 -5.56 23.04
CA PHE A 288 12.52 -5.67 22.80
C PHE A 288 13.34 -5.06 23.93
N PHE A 289 12.96 -3.87 24.43
CA PHE A 289 13.66 -3.21 25.53
C PHE A 289 13.35 -3.81 26.91
N SER A 290 12.18 -4.42 27.10
CA SER A 290 11.81 -5.10 28.33
C SER A 290 12.29 -6.57 28.40
N GLY A 291 12.85 -7.10 27.32
CA GLY A 291 13.27 -8.50 27.24
C GLY A 291 12.10 -9.49 27.06
N GLU A 292 10.92 -9.00 26.68
CA GLU A 292 9.73 -9.79 26.41
C GLU A 292 9.73 -10.34 24.96
N PRO A 293 9.05 -11.47 24.71
CA PRO A 293 8.95 -12.03 23.37
C PRO A 293 8.17 -11.10 22.44
N MET A 294 8.69 -10.90 21.23
CA MET A 294 7.97 -10.15 20.19
C MET A 294 6.68 -10.88 19.80
N GLN A 295 5.63 -10.09 19.61
CA GLN A 295 4.32 -10.56 19.17
C GLN A 295 4.26 -10.56 17.62
N SER A 296 3.45 -11.45 17.05
CA SER A 296 3.30 -11.62 15.60
C SER A 296 2.09 -10.85 15.05
N ALA A 297 2.25 -10.28 13.86
CA ALA A 297 1.20 -9.54 13.15
C ALA A 297 0.30 -10.44 12.28
N ILE A 298 0.17 -11.71 12.63
CA ILE A 298 -0.65 -12.68 11.89
C ILE A 298 -2.00 -12.78 12.58
N ASN A 299 -3.09 -12.57 11.84
CA ASN A 299 -4.42 -12.75 12.39
C ASN A 299 -4.62 -14.22 12.81
N PRO A 300 -5.10 -14.47 14.04
CA PRO A 300 -5.30 -15.83 14.53
C PRO A 300 -6.49 -16.53 13.87
N MET A 301 -7.41 -15.75 13.29
CA MET A 301 -8.61 -16.26 12.63
C MET A 301 -8.34 -16.51 11.14
N SER A 302 -8.81 -17.64 10.64
CA SER A 302 -8.77 -17.96 9.21
C SER A 302 -10.10 -18.56 8.75
N TYR A 303 -10.52 -18.21 7.53
CA TYR A 303 -11.79 -18.65 6.95
C TYR A 303 -11.62 -19.21 5.55
N ILE A 304 -12.33 -20.30 5.25
CA ILE A 304 -12.45 -20.84 3.90
C ILE A 304 -13.46 -19.98 3.14
N ILE A 305 -13.04 -19.40 2.01
CA ILE A 305 -13.83 -18.42 1.23
C ILE A 305 -14.32 -18.98 -0.12
N ASN A 306 -13.95 -20.21 -0.46
CA ASN A 306 -14.23 -20.86 -1.73
C ASN A 306 -14.65 -22.31 -1.46
N TYR A 307 -15.63 -22.82 -2.20
CA TYR A 307 -16.17 -24.17 -2.00
C TYR A 307 -15.21 -25.28 -2.45
N GLU A 308 -14.32 -25.00 -3.40
CA GLU A 308 -13.40 -25.97 -3.99
C GLU A 308 -11.98 -25.89 -3.40
N ILE A 309 -11.60 -24.73 -2.86
CA ILE A 309 -10.27 -24.51 -2.26
C ILE A 309 -10.36 -24.67 -0.74
N THR A 310 -9.70 -25.69 -0.20
CA THR A 310 -9.67 -25.97 1.26
C THR A 310 -8.77 -25.05 2.06
N ASN A 311 -7.90 -24.28 1.40
CA ASN A 311 -7.02 -23.33 2.09
C ASN A 311 -7.83 -22.17 2.69
N SER A 312 -7.62 -21.93 3.99
CA SER A 312 -8.21 -20.79 4.67
C SER A 312 -7.42 -19.50 4.41
N SER A 313 -8.10 -18.37 4.32
CA SER A 313 -7.48 -17.04 4.36
C SER A 313 -7.50 -16.47 5.77
N ASN A 314 -6.37 -15.99 6.25
CA ASN A 314 -6.19 -15.23 7.49
C ASN A 314 -6.08 -13.71 7.24
N VAL A 315 -6.41 -13.28 6.03
CA VAL A 315 -6.26 -11.90 5.60
C VAL A 315 -7.65 -11.28 5.49
N PHE A 316 -7.86 -10.16 6.18
CA PHE A 316 -9.12 -9.44 6.22
C PHE A 316 -8.89 -8.02 5.70
N THR A 317 -9.92 -7.42 5.09
CA THR A 317 -9.89 -5.97 4.81
C THR A 317 -9.43 -5.19 6.04
N MET A 318 -8.88 -3.98 5.84
CA MET A 318 -8.58 -3.06 6.93
C MET A 318 -9.77 -2.91 7.88
N PHE A 319 -10.98 -2.75 7.34
CA PHE A 319 -12.20 -2.61 8.12
C PHE A 319 -12.53 -3.85 8.92
N GLY A 320 -12.40 -5.03 8.32
CA GLY A 320 -12.57 -6.30 9.02
C GLY A 320 -11.55 -6.49 10.14
N THR A 321 -10.30 -6.11 9.90
CA THR A 321 -9.24 -6.17 10.92
C THR A 321 -9.52 -5.20 12.07
N LEU A 322 -9.93 -3.97 11.78
CA LEU A 322 -10.30 -2.99 12.81
C LEU A 322 -11.50 -3.47 13.63
N LEU A 323 -12.54 -4.02 12.99
CA LEU A 323 -13.70 -4.57 13.69
C LEU A 323 -13.34 -5.76 14.56
N MET A 324 -12.48 -6.66 14.07
CA MET A 324 -12.04 -7.84 14.84
C MET A 324 -11.33 -7.46 16.14
N TYR A 325 -10.45 -6.45 16.10
CA TYR A 325 -9.65 -6.06 17.27
C TYR A 325 -10.25 -4.95 18.14
N LEU A 326 -11.18 -4.13 17.60
CA LEU A 326 -11.76 -2.98 18.31
C LEU A 326 -13.28 -3.02 18.43
N ASN A 327 -13.95 -3.98 17.79
CA ASN A 327 -15.42 -4.02 17.69
C ASN A 327 -15.94 -2.64 17.23
N ASN A 328 -16.95 -2.07 17.90
CA ASN A 328 -17.52 -0.76 17.56
C ASN A 328 -16.53 0.41 17.72
N TYR A 329 -15.43 0.28 18.49
CA TYR A 329 -14.40 1.32 18.56
C TYR A 329 -13.59 1.46 17.27
N SER A 330 -13.71 0.50 16.34
CA SER A 330 -13.11 0.54 15.00
C SER A 330 -13.48 1.81 14.24
N PHE A 331 -14.73 2.27 14.37
CA PHE A 331 -15.23 3.49 13.73
C PHE A 331 -14.53 4.74 14.24
N LEU A 332 -14.33 4.85 15.55
CA LEU A 332 -13.60 5.96 16.17
C LEU A 332 -12.14 5.96 15.72
N PHE A 333 -11.48 4.79 15.79
CA PHE A 333 -10.09 4.64 15.37
C PHE A 333 -9.89 5.01 13.90
N TYR A 334 -10.75 4.49 13.03
CA TYR A 334 -10.75 4.84 11.61
C TYR A 334 -10.94 6.34 11.41
N GLY A 335 -11.85 6.96 12.16
CA GLY A 335 -12.07 8.39 12.12
C GLY A 335 -10.83 9.21 12.45
N ILE A 336 -10.05 8.79 13.46
CA ILE A 336 -8.77 9.42 13.81
C ILE A 336 -7.77 9.31 12.65
N VAL A 337 -7.67 8.14 12.01
CA VAL A 337 -6.79 7.94 10.84
C VAL A 337 -7.18 8.89 9.69
N VAL A 338 -8.48 8.97 9.37
CA VAL A 338 -9.00 9.87 8.32
C VAL A 338 -8.77 11.34 8.68
N MET A 339 -8.94 11.73 9.95
CA MET A 339 -8.66 13.08 10.43
C MET A 339 -7.18 13.44 10.23
N PHE A 340 -6.26 12.56 10.65
CA PHE A 340 -4.83 12.77 10.47
C PHE A 340 -4.44 12.92 8.99
N GLN A 341 -4.98 12.05 8.13
CA GLN A 341 -4.76 12.15 6.68
C GLN A 341 -5.33 13.43 6.08
N SER A 342 -6.49 13.88 6.56
CA SER A 342 -7.10 15.14 6.13
C SER A 342 -6.24 16.35 6.51
N VAL A 343 -5.67 16.37 7.72
CA VAL A 343 -4.75 17.43 8.17
C VAL A 343 -3.45 17.44 7.36
N LEU A 344 -2.86 16.27 7.09
CA LEU A 344 -1.71 16.16 6.18
C LEU A 344 -2.04 16.67 4.78
N PHE A 345 -3.22 16.35 4.27
CA PHE A 345 -3.67 16.77 2.95
C PHE A 345 -3.95 18.27 2.85
N ILE A 346 -4.45 18.91 3.91
CA ILE A 346 -4.54 20.39 3.96
C ILE A 346 -3.15 21.00 3.93
N SER A 347 -2.21 20.36 4.62
CA SER A 347 -0.79 20.74 4.67
C SER A 347 -0.01 20.40 3.39
N ARG A 348 -0.66 19.91 2.32
CA ARG A 348 -0.04 19.48 1.03
C ARG A 348 0.84 20.51 0.32
N LYS A 349 0.80 21.76 0.76
CA LYS A 349 1.67 22.85 0.26
C LYS A 349 3.10 22.63 0.73
N ASN A 350 3.26 22.01 1.89
CA ASN A 350 4.52 21.46 2.33
C ASN A 350 4.76 20.13 1.59
N VAL A 351 5.82 20.10 0.79
CA VAL A 351 6.19 18.91 0.01
C VAL A 351 6.52 17.72 0.92
N VAL A 352 7.05 17.97 2.12
CA VAL A 352 7.25 16.93 3.15
C VAL A 352 5.92 16.28 3.52
N ALA A 353 4.92 17.08 3.89
CA ALA A 353 3.59 16.57 4.26
C ALA A 353 2.92 15.83 3.11
N CYS A 354 3.08 16.34 1.88
CA CYS A 354 2.54 15.71 0.68
C CYS A 354 3.18 14.33 0.40
N ASN A 355 4.50 14.20 0.56
CA ASN A 355 5.18 12.91 0.37
C ASN A 355 4.71 11.88 1.40
N VAL A 356 4.62 12.29 2.67
CA VAL A 356 4.15 11.43 3.77
C VAL A 356 2.70 11.01 3.52
N PHE A 357 1.82 11.95 3.14
CA PHE A 357 0.43 11.67 2.77
C PHE A 357 0.34 10.62 1.66
N TRP A 358 1.07 10.80 0.56
CA TRP A 358 1.00 9.87 -0.56
C TRP A 358 1.58 8.50 -0.25
N LEU A 359 2.61 8.42 0.58
CA LEU A 359 3.13 7.14 1.05
C LEU A 359 2.08 6.39 1.89
N ILE A 360 1.47 7.05 2.89
CA ILE A 360 0.46 6.42 3.76
C ILE A 360 -0.80 6.04 2.95
N THR A 361 -1.19 6.88 1.99
CA THR A 361 -2.27 6.58 1.03
C THR A 361 -1.92 5.37 0.17
N SER A 362 -0.66 5.19 -0.22
CA SER A 362 -0.23 4.02 -1.02
C SER A 362 -0.38 2.71 -0.26
N PHE A 363 -0.15 2.69 1.05
CA PHE A 363 -0.52 1.56 1.90
C PHE A 363 -2.05 1.37 1.94
N GLY A 364 -2.79 2.45 2.14
CA GLY A 364 -4.25 2.44 2.25
C GLY A 364 -4.99 1.98 0.99
N LEU A 365 -4.40 2.15 -0.20
CA LEU A 365 -4.95 1.63 -1.46
C LEU A 365 -5.03 0.09 -1.50
N PHE A 366 -4.34 -0.60 -0.59
CA PHE A 366 -4.44 -2.05 -0.41
C PHE A 366 -5.29 -2.47 0.79
N SER A 367 -6.08 -1.54 1.36
CA SER A 367 -7.00 -1.79 2.48
C SER A 367 -8.09 -2.84 2.19
N TRP A 368 -8.35 -3.14 0.91
CA TRP A 368 -9.22 -4.24 0.50
C TRP A 368 -8.61 -5.61 0.80
N PHE A 369 -7.29 -5.71 0.89
CA PHE A 369 -6.59 -6.95 1.20
C PHE A 369 -6.32 -7.03 2.70
N GLU A 370 -5.59 -6.08 3.30
CA GLU A 370 -5.08 -6.18 4.67
C GLU A 370 -4.95 -4.81 5.38
N TYR A 371 -4.94 -4.82 6.72
CA TYR A 371 -4.49 -3.67 7.52
C TYR A 371 -2.96 -3.60 7.55
N TYR A 372 -2.36 -2.97 6.53
CA TYR A 372 -0.90 -2.84 6.45
C TYR A 372 -0.27 -2.01 7.58
N TYR A 373 -1.06 -1.27 8.35
CA TYR A 373 -0.58 -0.37 9.41
C TYR A 373 -0.16 -1.09 10.70
N PHE A 374 -0.32 -2.42 10.83
CA PHE A 374 0.30 -3.18 11.93
C PHE A 374 1.74 -3.62 11.63
N HIS A 375 2.23 -3.40 10.40
CA HIS A 375 3.60 -3.75 10.03
C HIS A 375 4.58 -2.62 10.32
N LEU A 376 5.79 -2.97 10.78
CA LEU A 376 6.87 -2.00 11.06
C LEU A 376 7.18 -1.07 9.87
N ALA A 377 7.13 -1.61 8.65
CA ALA A 377 7.37 -0.84 7.42
C ALA A 377 6.43 0.37 7.28
N SER A 378 5.20 0.30 7.82
CA SER A 378 4.24 1.40 7.78
C SER A 378 4.56 2.54 8.74
N TYR A 379 5.53 2.37 9.65
CA TYR A 379 6.04 3.40 10.57
C TYR A 379 7.41 3.92 10.10
N GLU A 380 8.32 3.01 9.78
CA GLU A 380 9.67 3.34 9.31
C GLU A 380 9.65 4.10 7.98
N ALA A 381 8.83 3.67 7.02
CA ALA A 381 8.80 4.28 5.70
C ALA A 381 8.33 5.75 5.75
N PRO A 382 7.21 6.11 6.45
CA PRO A 382 6.85 7.52 6.65
C PRO A 382 7.92 8.34 7.35
N LEU A 383 8.63 7.77 8.34
CA LEU A 383 9.72 8.45 9.04
C LEU A 383 10.89 8.74 8.09
N TYR A 384 11.32 7.75 7.29
CA TYR A 384 12.36 7.95 6.28
C TYR A 384 11.96 8.99 5.25
N VAL A 385 10.72 8.95 4.76
CA VAL A 385 10.21 9.95 3.82
C VAL A 385 10.23 11.33 4.46
N LEU A 386 9.79 11.46 5.71
CA LEU A 386 9.79 12.73 6.43
C LEU A 386 11.22 13.30 6.55
N ILE A 387 12.18 12.49 7.01
CA ILE A 387 13.58 12.88 7.16
C ILE A 387 14.20 13.28 5.81
N LEU A 388 14.09 12.44 4.78
CA LEU A 388 14.65 12.75 3.47
C LEU A 388 14.01 13.98 2.85
N SER A 389 12.69 14.11 2.98
CA SER A 389 11.98 15.28 2.46
C SER A 389 12.43 16.55 3.16
N MET A 390 12.67 16.53 4.48
CA MET A 390 13.24 17.67 5.20
C MET A 390 14.66 17.99 4.73
N ILE A 391 15.54 16.99 4.59
CA ILE A 391 16.93 17.17 4.13
C ILE A 391 16.99 17.79 2.73
N PHE A 392 16.08 17.38 1.83
CA PHE A 392 16.08 17.82 0.44
C PHE A 392 15.18 19.04 0.17
N SER A 393 14.34 19.43 1.12
CA SER A 393 13.57 20.68 1.08
C SER A 393 14.47 21.83 1.53
N GLY A 394 14.76 22.78 0.65
CA GLY A 394 15.48 24.01 1.05
C GLY A 394 16.69 24.40 0.22
N LYS A 395 17.14 23.59 -0.74
CA LYS A 395 18.16 24.05 -1.70
C LYS A 395 17.49 24.87 -2.80
N LYS A 396 17.34 26.18 -2.56
CA LYS A 396 16.98 27.19 -3.57
C LYS A 396 17.91 27.05 -4.77
N ASN A 397 17.43 26.45 -5.85
CA ASN A 397 17.87 26.77 -7.20
C ASN A 397 16.64 27.30 -7.94
N GLU A 398 16.37 28.60 -7.75
CA GLU A 398 15.26 29.39 -8.32
C GLU A 398 15.20 29.44 -9.86
N LYS A 399 15.89 28.56 -10.60
CA LYS A 399 16.00 28.64 -12.07
C LYS A 399 15.55 27.44 -12.89
N ARG A 400 14.97 26.37 -12.33
CA ARG A 400 14.78 25.12 -13.11
C ARG A 400 13.37 24.56 -13.35
N MET A 401 12.29 25.14 -12.84
CA MET A 401 10.93 24.62 -13.12
C MET A 401 10.04 25.49 -14.03
N LEU A 402 10.58 26.54 -14.65
CA LEU A 402 9.81 27.34 -15.62
C LEU A 402 10.02 26.93 -17.08
N ASN A 403 11.03 26.11 -17.40
CA ASN A 403 11.28 25.66 -18.77
C ASN A 403 11.42 24.13 -18.84
N SER A 404 10.29 23.43 -18.94
CA SER A 404 10.26 22.12 -19.60
C SER A 404 8.90 21.84 -20.27
N HIS A 405 8.83 22.37 -21.50
CA HIS A 405 8.29 21.77 -22.72
C HIS A 405 6.79 21.89 -23.04
N SER A 406 6.52 22.84 -23.95
CA SER A 406 5.93 22.63 -25.28
C SER A 406 6.24 21.26 -25.89
#